data_AF-A0A811Q3C2-F1
#
_entry.id   AF-A0A811Q3C2-F1
#
_cell.length_a   1.000
_cell.length_b   1.000
_cell.length_c   1.000
_cell.angle_alpha   90.00
_cell.angle_beta   90.00
_cell.angle_gamma   90.00
#
_symmetry.space_group_name_H-M   'P 1'
#
loop_
_entity.id
_entity.type
_entity.pdbx_description
1 polymer ?
#
loop_
_entity_poly.entity_id
_entity_poly.type
_entity_poly.pdbx_seq_one_letter_code
_entity_poly.pdbx_strand_id
1 'polypeptide(L)'
;MSQGSEAARSKRKTADGSTDRLSGLPEGLLLDLLSFLPSRDAVRTCVLARRWRNLWKEVPALRITPATTSGYCGASALNRFVNDLLFFRNRLPLHVAEFSSYGGDNFDEAVQYLELWIRYSLSCPVAKLSVTSHDKYQRWLLPKGLITSEHLTALKLTRVKTQDDLDFSSCVSKASEDD
;
A
#
# COMPACT_ATOMS: atom_id res chain seq x y z
N MET A 1 -1.80 49.30 29.76
CA MET A 1 -1.35 49.48 28.36
C MET A 1 -0.74 48.15 27.94
N SER A 2 -1.45 47.37 27.11
CA SER A 2 -1.22 47.24 25.64
C SER A 2 -0.04 46.29 25.36
N GLN A 3 -0.06 45.21 24.59
CA GLN A 3 -0.93 44.51 23.62
C GLN A 3 -0.26 43.11 23.46
N GLY A 4 -0.92 41.97 23.27
CA GLY A 4 -1.77 41.63 22.13
C GLY A 4 -0.94 41.36 20.87
N SER A 5 -0.47 40.12 20.64
CA SER A 5 0.11 39.70 19.35
C SER A 5 -0.44 38.34 18.94
N GLU A 6 -1.66 38.39 18.43
CA GLU A 6 -2.35 37.29 17.77
C GLU A 6 -1.91 37.25 16.31
N ALA A 7 -1.02 36.32 15.96
CA ALA A 7 -0.53 36.16 14.60
C ALA A 7 -1.64 35.56 13.70
N ALA A 8 -2.40 36.44 13.06
CA ALA A 8 -3.41 36.10 12.08
C ALA A 8 -2.78 35.31 10.91
N ARG A 9 -3.05 34.01 10.88
CA ARG A 9 -2.65 33.12 9.78
C ARG A 9 -3.48 33.44 8.54
N SER A 10 -2.89 34.18 7.62
CA SER A 10 -3.48 34.56 6.33
C SER A 10 -3.98 33.35 5.54
N LYS A 11 -5.32 33.27 5.34
CA LYS A 11 -5.96 32.38 4.37
C LYS A 11 -5.65 32.94 2.98
N ARG A 12 -4.74 32.31 2.23
CA ARG A 12 -4.58 32.59 0.80
C ARG A 12 -5.88 32.20 0.08
N LYS A 13 -6.61 33.22 -0.37
CA LYS A 13 -7.78 33.09 -1.24
C LYS A 13 -7.26 32.76 -2.64
N THR A 14 -7.58 31.57 -3.16
CA THR A 14 -7.32 31.24 -4.56
C THR A 14 -8.14 32.18 -5.44
N ALA A 15 -7.55 32.65 -6.55
CA ALA A 15 -8.13 33.66 -7.44
C ALA A 15 -9.25 33.12 -8.35
N ASP A 16 -9.61 31.84 -8.20
CA ASP A 16 -10.78 31.24 -8.83
C ASP A 16 -11.75 30.85 -7.73
N GLY A 17 -13.03 31.18 -7.89
CA GLY A 17 -14.10 30.97 -6.91
C GLY A 17 -14.44 29.49 -6.66
N SER A 18 -13.57 28.56 -7.08
CA SER A 18 -13.68 27.15 -6.79
C SER A 18 -13.46 26.92 -5.29
N THR A 19 -14.53 26.57 -4.58
CA THR A 19 -14.43 26.04 -3.21
C THR A 19 -13.54 24.79 -3.21
N ASP A 20 -12.58 24.71 -2.28
CA ASP A 20 -11.77 23.51 -2.08
C ASP A 20 -12.66 22.39 -1.52
N ARG A 21 -13.26 21.61 -2.41
CA ARG A 21 -14.20 20.54 -2.07
C ARG A 21 -13.53 19.36 -1.34
N LEU A 22 -12.22 19.20 -1.49
CA LEU A 22 -11.47 18.12 -0.84
C LEU A 22 -11.25 18.42 0.65
N SER A 23 -11.07 19.70 1.00
CA SER A 23 -10.91 20.10 2.40
C SER A 23 -12.12 19.79 3.29
N GLY A 24 -13.33 19.77 2.72
CA GLY A 24 -14.58 19.52 3.43
C GLY A 24 -14.96 18.05 3.61
N LEU A 25 -14.23 17.10 3.02
CA LEU A 25 -14.56 15.67 3.14
C LEU A 25 -14.20 15.13 4.54
N PRO A 26 -14.97 14.18 5.10
CA PRO A 26 -14.58 13.41 6.28
C PRO A 26 -13.28 12.62 6.07
N GLU A 27 -12.57 12.32 7.16
CA GLU A 27 -11.26 11.66 7.09
C GLU A 27 -11.31 10.25 6.52
N GLY A 28 -12.33 9.47 6.88
CA GLY A 28 -12.55 8.13 6.31
C GLY A 28 -12.64 8.15 4.78
N LEU A 29 -13.37 9.11 4.20
CA LEU A 29 -13.45 9.23 2.74
C LEU A 29 -12.12 9.62 2.11
N LEU A 30 -11.29 10.40 2.80
CA LEU A 30 -9.94 10.70 2.31
C LEU A 30 -9.07 9.44 2.32
N LEU A 31 -9.13 8.63 3.37
CA LEU A 31 -8.42 7.35 3.44
C LEU A 31 -8.90 6.41 2.32
N ASP A 32 -10.20 6.32 2.07
CA ASP A 32 -10.76 5.52 0.99
C ASP A 32 -10.28 6.01 -0.39
N LEU A 33 -10.28 7.32 -0.64
CA LEU A 33 -9.76 7.90 -1.88
C LEU A 33 -8.28 7.58 -2.08
N LEU A 34 -7.46 7.80 -1.05
CA LEU A 34 -6.04 7.45 -1.08
C LEU A 34 -5.83 5.94 -1.24
N SER A 35 -6.77 5.13 -0.74
CA SER A 35 -6.77 3.68 -0.90
C SER A 35 -7.02 3.23 -2.34
N PHE A 36 -7.23 4.12 -3.32
CA PHE A 36 -7.25 3.80 -4.76
C PHE A 36 -5.94 4.15 -5.47
N LEU A 37 -5.06 4.94 -4.84
CA LEU A 37 -3.82 5.39 -5.45
C LEU A 37 -2.71 4.34 -5.34
N PRO A 38 -1.67 4.43 -6.21
CA PRO A 38 -0.37 3.84 -5.92
C PRO A 38 0.18 4.41 -4.61
N SER A 39 0.85 3.59 -3.79
CA SER A 39 1.28 4.03 -2.45
C SER A 39 2.22 5.24 -2.49
N ARG A 40 3.03 5.39 -3.55
CA ARG A 40 3.87 6.57 -3.77
C ARG A 40 3.05 7.85 -3.86
N ASP A 41 1.96 7.82 -4.62
CA ASP A 41 1.15 9.01 -4.85
C ASP A 41 0.29 9.33 -3.62
N ALA A 42 -0.18 8.30 -2.91
CA ALA A 42 -0.79 8.48 -1.59
C ALA A 42 0.16 9.15 -0.58
N VAL A 43 1.44 8.77 -0.54
CA VAL A 43 2.42 9.48 0.30
C VAL A 43 2.61 10.92 -0.16
N ARG A 44 2.66 11.18 -1.48
CA ARG A 44 2.83 12.53 -2.03
C ARG A 44 1.72 13.49 -1.67
N THR A 45 0.50 13.02 -1.37
CA THR A 45 -0.58 13.93 -0.93
C THR A 45 -0.28 14.60 0.40
N CYS A 46 0.74 14.14 1.16
CA CYS A 46 1.13 14.73 2.45
C CYS A 46 1.49 16.22 2.40
N VAL A 47 1.86 16.74 1.21
CA VAL A 47 2.21 18.15 1.03
C VAL A 47 1.03 19.06 0.66
N LEU A 48 -0.15 18.49 0.36
CA LEU A 48 -1.32 19.25 -0.11
C LEU A 48 -1.89 20.17 0.97
N ALA A 49 -2.02 19.67 2.20
CA ALA A 49 -2.32 20.49 3.39
C ALA A 49 -1.94 19.76 4.68
N ARG A 50 -1.95 20.49 5.80
CA ARG A 50 -1.62 19.95 7.14
C ARG A 50 -2.40 18.68 7.49
N ARG A 51 -3.66 18.62 7.07
CA ARG A 51 -4.55 17.47 7.31
C ARG A 51 -4.09 16.20 6.58
N TRP A 52 -3.49 16.32 5.40
CA TRP A 52 -3.06 15.18 4.58
C TRP A 52 -1.72 14.59 5.02
N ARG A 53 -0.97 15.30 5.87
CA ARG A 53 0.44 15.00 6.20
C ARG A 53 0.67 13.57 6.66
N ASN A 54 -0.29 13.02 7.43
CA ASN A 54 -0.16 11.69 8.04
C ASN A 54 -1.18 10.66 7.53
N LEU A 55 -2.16 11.06 6.69
CA LEU A 55 -3.25 10.16 6.27
C LEU A 55 -2.73 8.89 5.59
N TRP A 56 -1.68 9.00 4.78
CA TRP A 56 -1.06 7.86 4.11
C TRP A 56 -0.62 6.74 5.06
N LYS A 57 -0.32 7.04 6.33
CA LYS A 57 0.08 6.05 7.33
C LYS A 57 -1.07 5.15 7.76
N GLU A 58 -2.30 5.59 7.55
CA GLU A 58 -3.52 4.91 7.96
C GLU A 58 -4.29 4.31 6.78
N VAL A 59 -3.82 4.57 5.55
CA VAL A 59 -4.47 4.06 4.34
C VAL A 59 -4.55 2.53 4.39
N PRO A 60 -5.75 1.93 4.22
CA PRO A 60 -5.96 0.48 4.31
C PRO A 60 -5.57 -0.23 3.00
N ALA A 61 -4.60 0.30 2.27
CA ALA A 61 -4.12 -0.27 1.01
C ALA A 61 -2.61 -0.09 0.83
N LEU A 62 -1.96 -1.15 0.34
CA LEU A 62 -0.59 -1.10 -0.17
C LEU A 62 -0.62 -1.45 -1.66
N ARG A 63 -0.12 -0.55 -2.50
CA ARG A 63 -0.05 -0.74 -3.96
C ARG A 63 1.33 -0.39 -4.48
N ILE A 64 2.16 -1.42 -4.59
CA ILE A 64 3.47 -1.36 -5.23
C ILE A 64 3.32 -2.00 -6.61
N THR A 65 2.78 -1.23 -7.55
CA THR A 65 2.47 -1.65 -8.93
C THR A 65 3.50 -1.08 -9.92
N PRO A 66 3.46 -1.43 -11.22
CA PRO A 66 4.35 -0.83 -12.21
C PRO A 66 4.29 0.71 -12.28
N ALA A 67 3.13 1.30 -11.93
CA ALA A 67 2.98 2.76 -11.80
C ALA A 67 3.84 3.32 -10.65
N THR A 68 3.97 2.57 -9.54
CA THR A 68 4.90 2.91 -8.46
C THR A 68 6.35 2.73 -8.91
N THR A 69 6.68 1.62 -9.59
CA THR A 69 8.08 1.25 -9.90
C THR A 69 8.70 2.11 -11.00
N SER A 70 7.94 2.47 -12.03
CA SER A 70 8.40 3.33 -13.15
C SER A 70 8.87 4.72 -12.71
N GLY A 71 8.49 5.13 -11.50
CA GLY A 71 8.81 6.41 -10.91
C GLY A 71 10.20 6.54 -10.26
N TYR A 72 10.96 5.46 -10.15
CA TYR A 72 12.24 5.41 -9.44
C TYR A 72 13.40 5.07 -10.39
N CYS A 73 14.56 5.68 -10.14
CA CYS A 73 15.80 5.42 -10.87
C CYS A 73 16.49 4.13 -10.40
N GLY A 74 15.78 3.00 -10.49
CA GLY A 74 16.31 1.66 -10.18
C GLY A 74 15.74 1.02 -8.90
N ALA A 75 16.09 -0.25 -8.73
CA ALA A 75 15.59 -1.13 -7.67
C ALA A 75 15.86 -0.59 -6.27
N SER A 76 17.08 -0.16 -5.98
CA SER A 76 17.47 0.29 -4.64
C SER A 76 16.67 1.51 -4.16
N ALA A 77 16.36 2.45 -5.06
CA ALA A 77 15.56 3.62 -4.72
C ALA A 77 14.11 3.26 -4.39
N LEU A 78 13.53 2.32 -5.15
CA LEU A 78 12.20 1.77 -4.87
C LEU A 78 12.20 1.00 -3.55
N ASN A 79 13.15 0.08 -3.35
CA ASN A 79 13.27 -0.74 -2.14
C ASN A 79 13.39 0.13 -0.89
N ARG A 80 14.24 1.17 -0.94
CA ARG A 80 14.36 2.16 0.14
C ARG A 80 13.02 2.84 0.45
N PHE A 81 12.31 3.29 -0.58
CA PHE A 81 11.00 3.90 -0.39
C PHE A 81 9.99 2.93 0.23
N VAL A 82 9.90 1.70 -0.25
CA VAL A 82 8.93 0.74 0.28
C VAL A 82 9.28 0.38 1.72
N ASN A 83 10.56 0.19 2.05
CA ASN A 83 10.98 -0.03 3.44
C ASN A 83 10.57 1.13 4.36
N ASP A 84 10.83 2.38 3.95
CA ASP A 84 10.42 3.56 4.72
C ASP A 84 8.88 3.60 4.86
N LEU A 85 8.14 3.33 3.78
CA LEU A 85 6.68 3.27 3.78
C LEU A 85 6.17 2.24 4.80
N LEU A 86 6.66 1.00 4.75
CA LEU A 86 6.22 -0.09 5.63
C LEU A 86 6.62 0.17 7.09
N PHE A 87 7.78 0.78 7.33
CA PHE A 87 8.28 1.13 8.65
C PHE A 87 7.43 2.22 9.32
N PHE A 88 7.05 3.26 8.57
CA PHE A 88 6.31 4.40 9.10
C PHE A 88 4.79 4.26 9.05
N ARG A 89 4.27 3.27 8.32
CA ARG A 89 2.83 2.96 8.29
C ARG A 89 2.39 2.43 9.65
N ASN A 90 1.22 2.86 10.11
CA ASN A 90 0.59 2.26 11.28
C ASN A 90 0.20 0.81 10.95
N ARG A 91 0.39 -0.13 11.87
CA ARG A 91 0.01 -1.56 11.66
C ARG A 91 -1.51 -1.76 11.73
N LEU A 92 -2.26 -0.97 10.96
CA LEU A 92 -3.70 -1.07 10.80
C LEU A 92 -4.04 -2.13 9.75
N PRO A 93 -5.26 -2.70 9.79
CA PRO A 93 -5.76 -3.63 8.78
C PRO A 93 -5.55 -3.12 7.34
N LEU A 94 -5.33 -4.07 6.44
CA LEU A 94 -5.20 -3.85 5.01
C LEU A 94 -6.42 -4.45 4.32
N HIS A 95 -7.18 -3.64 3.61
CA HIS A 95 -8.23 -4.18 2.74
C HIS A 95 -7.62 -4.74 1.45
N VAL A 96 -6.53 -4.14 0.97
CA VAL A 96 -5.86 -4.51 -0.27
C VAL A 96 -4.34 -4.43 -0.12
N ALA A 97 -3.65 -5.49 -0.52
CA ALA A 97 -2.22 -5.51 -0.74
C ALA A 97 -1.97 -5.96 -2.18
N GLU A 98 -1.36 -5.10 -2.99
CA GLU A 98 -1.03 -5.36 -4.38
C GLU A 98 0.46 -5.11 -4.59
N PHE A 99 1.17 -6.16 -4.97
CA PHE A 99 2.61 -6.14 -5.17
C PHE A 99 2.96 -6.65 -6.56
N SER A 100 3.83 -5.92 -7.24
CA SER A 100 4.41 -6.30 -8.51
C SER A 100 5.93 -6.30 -8.35
N SER A 101 6.58 -7.41 -8.72
CA SER A 101 8.04 -7.39 -8.81
C SER A 101 8.47 -6.36 -9.85
N TYR A 102 9.61 -5.73 -9.64
CA TYR A 102 10.24 -4.95 -10.71
C TYR A 102 11.08 -5.86 -11.60
N GLY A 103 11.21 -5.47 -12.86
CA GLY A 103 12.24 -6.02 -13.74
C GLY A 103 13.60 -5.42 -13.38
N GLY A 104 14.68 -6.14 -13.68
CA GLY A 104 16.04 -5.68 -13.45
C GLY A 104 17.03 -6.82 -13.54
N ASP A 105 18.32 -6.49 -13.45
CA ASP A 105 19.41 -7.44 -13.60
C ASP A 105 19.53 -8.38 -12.38
N ASN A 106 19.09 -7.92 -11.20
CA ASN A 106 19.16 -8.67 -9.94
C ASN A 106 17.80 -9.28 -9.56
N PHE A 107 17.51 -10.46 -10.11
CA PHE A 107 16.28 -11.20 -9.83
C PHE A 107 16.14 -11.61 -8.35
N ASP A 108 17.25 -12.04 -7.72
CA ASP A 108 17.22 -12.55 -6.34
C ASP A 108 16.85 -11.45 -5.35
N GLU A 109 17.38 -10.23 -5.55
CA GLU A 109 16.99 -9.06 -4.76
C GLU A 109 15.50 -8.73 -4.95
N ALA A 110 15.02 -8.72 -6.20
CA ALA A 110 13.61 -8.43 -6.49
C ALA A 110 12.66 -9.42 -5.80
N VAL A 111 13.00 -10.71 -5.80
CA VAL A 111 12.25 -11.74 -5.10
C VAL A 111 12.31 -11.55 -3.59
N GLN A 112 13.49 -11.31 -3.02
CA GLN A 112 13.65 -11.12 -1.58
C GLN A 112 12.76 -9.98 -1.06
N TYR A 113 12.74 -8.84 -1.75
CA TYR A 113 11.89 -7.72 -1.38
C TYR A 113 10.41 -8.02 -1.57
N LEU A 114 10.04 -8.66 -2.67
CA LEU A 114 8.65 -9.03 -2.91
C LEU A 114 8.11 -9.93 -1.80
N GLU A 115 8.87 -10.94 -1.39
CA GLU A 115 8.48 -11.81 -0.28
C GLU A 115 8.41 -11.06 1.05
N LEU A 116 9.33 -10.12 1.29
CA LEU A 116 9.29 -9.27 2.49
C LEU A 116 7.99 -8.44 2.53
N TRP A 117 7.58 -7.86 1.40
CA TRP A 117 6.34 -7.09 1.31
C TRP A 117 5.11 -7.97 1.54
N ILE A 118 5.12 -9.20 0.99
CA ILE A 118 4.06 -10.19 1.23
C ILE A 118 3.98 -10.54 2.72
N ARG A 119 5.11 -10.90 3.36
CA ARG A 119 5.17 -11.22 4.80
C ARG A 119 4.65 -10.06 5.65
N TYR A 120 5.06 -8.83 5.33
CA TYR A 120 4.52 -7.66 6.02
C TYR A 120 3.00 -7.58 5.88
N SER A 121 2.47 -7.72 4.67
CA SER A 121 1.02 -7.59 4.44
C SER A 121 0.22 -8.66 5.18
N LEU A 122 0.72 -9.90 5.23
CA LEU A 122 0.07 -11.02 5.92
C LEU A 122 0.24 -10.96 7.44
N SER A 123 1.23 -10.22 7.94
CA SER A 123 1.34 -9.91 9.38
C SER A 123 0.28 -8.91 9.87
N CYS A 124 -0.45 -8.28 8.94
CA CYS A 124 -1.61 -7.45 9.23
C CYS A 124 -2.89 -8.20 8.82
N PRO A 125 -4.07 -7.83 9.35
CA PRO A 125 -5.34 -8.35 8.82
C PRO A 125 -5.53 -7.88 7.37
N VAL A 126 -5.17 -8.73 6.40
CA VAL A 126 -5.25 -8.42 4.97
C VAL A 126 -6.39 -9.19 4.30
N ALA A 127 -7.34 -8.46 3.70
CA ALA A 127 -8.49 -9.10 3.07
C ALA A 127 -8.20 -9.59 1.64
N LYS A 128 -7.43 -8.83 0.85
CA LYS A 128 -7.15 -9.13 -0.55
C LYS A 128 -5.66 -8.99 -0.84
N LEU A 129 -5.04 -10.06 -1.34
CA LEU A 129 -3.64 -10.07 -1.75
C LEU A 129 -3.53 -10.35 -3.25
N SER A 130 -2.85 -9.46 -3.97
CA SER A 130 -2.54 -9.61 -5.39
C SER A 130 -1.03 -9.53 -5.59
N VAL A 131 -0.45 -10.54 -6.21
CA VAL A 131 0.99 -10.61 -6.47
C VAL A 131 1.24 -10.91 -7.95
N THR A 132 2.07 -10.08 -8.58
CA THR A 132 2.48 -10.25 -9.97
C THR A 132 3.99 -10.32 -10.08
N SER A 133 4.49 -11.38 -10.73
CA SER A 133 5.90 -11.48 -11.13
C SER A 133 6.09 -10.97 -12.54
N HIS A 134 7.08 -10.11 -12.73
CA HIS A 134 7.52 -9.56 -14.00
C HIS A 134 8.86 -10.17 -14.48
N ASP A 135 9.36 -11.21 -13.80
CA ASP A 135 10.52 -11.96 -14.29
C ASP A 135 10.20 -12.67 -15.60
N LYS A 136 11.00 -12.39 -16.64
CA LYS A 136 10.79 -12.92 -18.00
C LYS A 136 10.86 -14.45 -18.04
N TYR A 137 11.64 -15.04 -17.13
CA TYR A 137 11.89 -16.48 -17.10
C TYR A 137 10.98 -17.23 -16.11
N GLN A 138 10.12 -16.51 -15.37
CA GLN A 138 9.25 -17.06 -14.33
C GLN A 138 10.02 -18.01 -13.39
N ARG A 139 11.19 -17.56 -12.92
CA ARG A 139 12.06 -18.32 -12.03
C ARG A 139 11.55 -18.36 -10.60
N TRP A 140 10.67 -17.44 -10.23
CA TRP A 140 10.21 -17.34 -8.85
C TRP A 140 9.28 -18.50 -8.51
N LEU A 141 9.75 -19.31 -7.55
CA LEU A 141 8.97 -20.33 -6.88
C LEU A 141 8.45 -19.72 -5.58
N LEU A 142 7.13 -19.65 -5.46
CA LEU A 142 6.50 -19.19 -4.24
C LEU A 142 6.83 -20.16 -3.09
N PRO A 143 7.48 -19.70 -2.01
CA PRO A 143 7.80 -20.55 -0.88
C PRO A 143 6.55 -21.12 -0.22
N LYS A 144 6.62 -22.38 0.22
CA LYS A 144 5.56 -22.99 1.03
C LYS A 144 5.32 -22.18 2.30
N GLY A 145 4.05 -22.05 2.67
CA GLY A 145 3.65 -21.32 3.87
C GLY A 145 3.87 -19.80 3.80
N LEU A 146 4.32 -19.24 2.67
CA LEU A 146 4.44 -17.78 2.54
C LEU A 146 3.06 -17.10 2.58
N ILE A 147 2.02 -17.75 2.06
CA ILE A 147 0.65 -17.23 2.00
C ILE A 147 -0.24 -17.99 2.97
N THR A 148 -0.07 -17.72 4.27
CA THR A 148 -0.94 -18.22 5.34
C THR A 148 -1.59 -17.03 6.04
N SER A 149 -2.91 -16.93 6.02
CA SER A 149 -3.63 -15.87 6.73
C SER A 149 -5.09 -16.25 6.96
N GLU A 150 -5.59 -16.02 8.18
CA GLU A 150 -7.00 -16.23 8.54
C GLU A 150 -7.94 -15.13 7.98
N HIS A 151 -7.39 -14.00 7.54
CA HIS A 151 -8.16 -12.84 7.10
C HIS A 151 -8.28 -12.75 5.57
N LEU A 152 -7.52 -13.56 4.85
CA LEU A 152 -7.43 -13.49 3.40
C LEU A 152 -8.72 -14.06 2.77
N THR A 153 -9.45 -13.20 2.07
CA THR A 153 -10.69 -13.55 1.36
C THR A 153 -10.52 -13.66 -0.15
N ALA A 154 -9.47 -13.02 -0.70
CA ALA A 154 -9.16 -13.09 -2.12
C ALA A 154 -7.66 -13.13 -2.35
N LEU A 155 -7.22 -14.09 -3.15
CA LEU A 155 -5.83 -14.23 -3.59
C LEU A 155 -5.76 -14.20 -5.11
N LYS A 156 -4.88 -13.35 -5.66
CA LYS A 156 -4.56 -13.32 -7.09
C LYS A 156 -3.06 -13.46 -7.30
N LEU A 157 -2.64 -14.53 -7.96
CA LEU A 157 -1.26 -14.77 -8.35
C LEU A 157 -1.15 -14.69 -9.86
N THR A 158 -0.22 -13.88 -10.38
CA THR A 158 -0.01 -13.70 -11.83
C THR A 158 1.45 -13.96 -12.17
N ARG A 159 1.71 -14.93 -13.07
CA ARG A 159 3.07 -15.33 -13.51
C ARG A 159 3.97 -15.84 -12.39
N VAL A 160 3.37 -16.45 -11.36
CA VAL A 160 4.08 -17.06 -10.22
C VAL A 160 3.98 -18.57 -10.34
N LYS A 161 5.08 -19.29 -10.10
CA LYS A 161 5.06 -20.76 -9.98
C LYS A 161 4.92 -21.13 -8.51
N THR A 162 4.10 -22.13 -8.22
CA THR A 162 3.98 -22.72 -6.88
C THR A 162 4.79 -24.01 -6.84
N GLN A 163 5.49 -24.26 -5.74
CA GLN A 163 6.31 -25.46 -5.59
C GLN A 163 5.48 -26.73 -5.38
N ASP A 164 4.31 -26.59 -4.74
CA ASP A 164 3.28 -27.62 -4.53
C ASP A 164 1.91 -26.93 -4.38
N ASP A 165 0.85 -27.67 -4.03
CA ASP A 165 -0.45 -27.10 -3.69
C ASP A 165 -0.32 -26.08 -2.54
N LEU A 166 -1.00 -24.95 -2.67
CA LEU A 166 -1.04 -23.92 -1.63
C LEU A 166 -1.82 -24.45 -0.44
N ASP A 167 -1.17 -24.54 0.72
CA ASP A 167 -1.82 -24.96 1.95
C ASP A 167 -2.60 -23.79 2.56
N PHE A 168 -3.91 -23.80 2.33
CA PHE A 168 -4.87 -22.87 2.94
C PHE A 168 -5.56 -23.47 4.17
N SER A 169 -5.06 -24.56 4.76
CA SER A 169 -5.68 -25.19 5.93
C SER A 169 -5.80 -24.23 7.13
N SER A 170 -4.95 -23.19 7.19
CA SER A 170 -5.03 -22.12 8.18
C SER A 170 -6.06 -21.02 7.86
N CYS A 171 -6.65 -21.01 6.66
CA CYS A 171 -7.61 -20.01 6.22
C CYS A 171 -9.02 -20.48 6.62
N VAL A 172 -9.54 -19.99 7.74
CA VAL A 172 -10.86 -20.39 8.24
C VAL A 172 -11.94 -19.91 7.27
N SER A 173 -12.64 -20.84 6.64
CA SER A 173 -13.85 -20.56 5.86
C SER A 173 -14.95 -20.11 6.81
N LYS A 174 -15.24 -18.80 6.87
CA LYS A 174 -16.53 -18.34 7.42
C LYS A 174 -17.63 -18.76 6.44
N ALA A 175 -18.17 -19.95 6.63
CA ALA A 175 -19.52 -20.24 6.14
C ALA A 175 -20.46 -19.33 6.94
N SER A 176 -21.11 -18.40 6.26
CA SER A 176 -22.27 -17.70 6.79
C SER A 176 -23.39 -18.72 6.94
N GLU A 177 -23.54 -19.29 8.13
CA GLU A 177 -24.80 -19.89 8.56
C GLU A 177 -25.73 -18.73 8.96
N ASP A 178 -26.46 -18.21 7.98
CA ASP A 178 -27.71 -17.49 8.18
C ASP A 178 -28.85 -18.48 7.90
N ASP A 179 -29.50 -18.97 8.96
CA ASP A 179 -30.98 -19.00 9.16
C ASP A 179 -31.34 -19.66 10.52
#